data_AF-A0A6L6E1T8-F1
#
_entry.id   AF-A0A6L6E1T8-F1
#
_cell.length_a   1.000
_cell.length_b   1.000
_cell.length_c   1.000
_cell.angle_alpha   90.00
_cell.angle_beta   90.00
_cell.angle_gamma   90.00
#
_symmetry.space_group_name_H-M   'P 1'
#
loop_
_entity.id
_entity.type
_entity.pdbx_description
1 polymer ?
#
loop_
_entity_poly.entity_id
_entity_poly.type
_entity_poly.pdbx_seq_one_letter_code
_entity_poly.pdbx_strand_id
1 'polypeptide(L)' 'MKTAEIKRRWLSFFESKGHTVVPSASLISEDPTLLFTVAGMVPFIPYMSGLVPSPYKR' A
#
# COMPACT_ATOMS: atom_id res chain seq x y z
N MET A 1 -18.35 15.96 -5.10
CA MET A 1 -17.07 15.29 -5.41
C MET A 1 -17.34 13.80 -5.52
N LYS A 2 -16.95 13.11 -6.60
CA LYS A 2 -17.22 11.66 -6.77
C LYS A 2 -16.17 10.85 -6.00
N THR A 3 -16.50 9.68 -5.45
CA THR A 3 -15.57 8.82 -4.68
C THR A 3 -14.27 8.53 -5.44
N ALA A 4 -14.36 8.23 -6.74
CA ALA A 4 -13.20 8.03 -7.60
C ALA A 4 -12.28 9.27 -7.69
N GLU A 5 -12.86 10.47 -7.60
CA GLU A 5 -12.10 11.71 -7.60
C GLU A 5 -11.40 11.95 -6.26
N ILE A 6 -12.04 11.62 -5.13
CA ILE A 6 -11.41 11.68 -3.80
C ILE A 6 -10.17 10.77 -3.76
N LYS A 7 -10.32 9.52 -4.22
CA LYS A 7 -9.21 8.56 -4.30
C LYS A 7 -8.04 9.10 -5.12
N ARG A 8 -8.32 9.66 -6.31
CA ARG A 8 -7.28 10.24 -7.18
C ARG A 8 -6.57 11.41 -6.49
N ARG A 9 -7.31 12.36 -5.91
CA ARG A 9 -6.72 13.51 -5.22
C ARG A 9 -5.82 13.11 -4.05
N TRP A 10 -6.25 12.11 -3.26
CA TRP A 10 -5.44 11.57 -2.17
C TRP A 10 -4.11 10.99 -2.66
N LEU A 11 -4.16 10.13 -3.68
CA LEU A 11 -2.96 9.50 -4.23
C LEU A 11 -2.01 10.53 -4.86
N SER A 12 -2.53 11.46 -5.65
CA SER A 12 -1.73 12.52 -6.30
C SER A 12 -1.08 13.47 -5.27
N PHE A 13 -1.72 13.74 -4.14
CA PHE A 13 -1.12 14.54 -3.08
C PHE A 13 0.17 13.91 -2.54
N PHE A 14 0.13 12.62 -2.17
CA PHE A 14 1.31 11.94 -1.64
C PHE A 14 2.37 11.68 -2.72
N GLU A 15 1.95 11.41 -3.95
CA GLU A 15 2.85 11.35 -5.11
C GLU A 15 3.64 12.65 -5.28
N SER A 16 2.99 13.81 -5.20
CA SER A 16 3.65 15.13 -5.25
C SER A 16 4.64 15.38 -4.10
N LYS A 17 4.55 14.58 -3.03
CA LYS A 17 5.47 14.61 -1.88
C LYS A 17 6.54 13.52 -1.95
N GLY A 18 6.70 12.85 -3.10
CA GLY A 18 7.73 11.84 -3.33
C GLY A 18 7.33 10.43 -2.92
N HIS A 19 6.08 10.17 -2.53
CA HIS A 19 5.64 8.81 -2.22
C HIS A 19 5.37 8.03 -3.51
N THR A 20 5.71 6.75 -3.52
CA THR A 20 5.37 5.88 -4.65
C THR A 20 3.92 5.41 -4.56
N VAL A 21 3.13 5.64 -5.60
CA VAL A 21 1.76 5.10 -5.70
C VAL A 21 1.83 3.63 -6.10
N VAL A 22 1.37 2.74 -5.21
CA VAL A 22 1.36 1.30 -5.44
C VAL A 22 -0.08 0.81 -5.67
N PRO A 23 -0.32 -0.08 -6.65
CA PRO A 23 -1.63 -0.71 -6.83
C PRO A 23 -2.11 -1.43 -5.56
N SER A 24 -3.43 -1.55 -5.40
CA SER A 24 -3.99 -2.36 -4.32
C SER A 24 -3.52 -3.80 -4.44
N ALA A 25 -3.12 -4.39 -3.32
CA ALA A 25 -2.80 -5.81 -3.26
C ALA A 25 -4.04 -6.68 -3.45
N SER A 26 -3.80 -7.98 -3.66
CA SER A 26 -4.84 -9.02 -3.67
C SER A 26 -5.66 -8.98 -2.38
N LEU A 27 -6.95 -9.32 -2.49
CA LEU A 27 -7.80 -9.52 -1.30
C LEU A 27 -7.34 -10.75 -0.50
N ILE A 28 -6.84 -11.78 -1.18
CA ILE A 28 -6.29 -12.99 -0.54
C ILE A 28 -4.89 -12.67 -0.06
N SER A 29 -4.65 -12.92 1.23
CA SER A 29 -3.35 -12.70 1.87
C SER A 29 -2.39 -13.85 1.56
N GLU A 30 -1.10 -13.54 1.42
CA GLU A 30 -0.03 -14.53 1.35
C GLU A 30 0.48 -14.96 2.73
N ASP A 31 0.17 -14.18 3.77
CA ASP A 31 0.49 -14.53 5.16
C ASP A 31 -0.43 -15.66 5.64
N PRO A 32 0.11 -16.82 6.09
CA PRO A 32 -0.68 -17.96 6.51
C PRO A 32 -1.54 -17.71 7.77
N THR A 33 -1.26 -16.65 8.52
CA THR A 33 -2.01 -16.27 9.72
C THR A 33 -3.17 -15.31 9.43
N LEU A 34 -3.24 -14.78 8.20
CA LEU A 34 -4.25 -13.82 7.75
C LEU A 34 -5.02 -14.40 6.56
N LEU A 35 -6.36 -14.41 6.65
CA LEU A 35 -7.19 -14.87 5.52
C LEU A 35 -7.26 -13.81 4.40
N PHE A 36 -7.41 -12.54 4.76
CA PHE A 36 -7.60 -11.44 3.81
C PHE A 36 -6.71 -10.24 4.11
N THR A 37 -6.43 -9.44 3.06
CA THR A 37 -5.80 -8.13 3.18
C THR A 37 -6.79 -7.14 3.83
N VAL A 38 -6.77 -7.06 5.15
CA VAL A 38 -7.70 -6.22 5.94
C VAL A 38 -7.29 -4.75 6.00
N ALA A 39 -6.03 -4.43 5.71
CA ALA A 39 -5.51 -3.08 5.76
C ALA A 39 -4.45 -2.84 4.69
N GLY A 40 -4.31 -1.58 4.26
CA GLY A 40 -3.34 -1.18 3.24
C GLY A 40 -1.87 -1.42 3.63
N MET A 41 -1.57 -1.58 4.93
CA MET A 41 -0.21 -1.81 5.42
C MET A 41 0.23 -3.28 5.34
N VAL A 42 -0.70 -4.23 5.27
CA VAL A 42 -0.42 -5.68 5.26
C VAL A 42 0.63 -6.08 4.23
N PRO A 43 0.54 -5.70 2.93
CA PRO A 43 1.57 -6.05 1.95
C PRO A 43 2.93 -5.39 2.19
N PHE A 44 3.03 -4.42 3.12
CA PHE A 44 4.26 -3.71 3.45
C PHE A 44 4.92 -4.22 4.76
N ILE A 45 4.30 -5.16 5.48
CA ILE A 45 4.86 -5.74 6.72
C ILE A 45 6.31 -6.21 6.55
N PRO A 46 6.68 -6.99 5.50
CA PRO A 46 8.04 -7.49 5.37
C PRO A 46 9.10 -6.38 5.23
N TYR A 47 8.73 -5.23 4.63
CA TYR A 47 9.62 -4.08 4.52
C TYR A 47 9.72 -3.30 5.84
N MET A 48 8.61 -3.19 6.56
CA MET A 48 8.55 -2.47 7.84
C MET A 48 9.25 -3.25 8.97
N SER A 49 9.18 -4.57 8.95
CA SER A 49 9.87 -5.46 9.91
C SER A 49 11.34 -5.70 9.57
N GLY A 50 11.79 -5.30 8.38
CA GLY A 50 13.17 -5.48 7.91
C GLY A 50 13.49 -6.89 7.40
N LEU A 51 12.49 -7.75 7.18
CA LEU A 51 12.67 -9.08 6.58
C LEU A 51 13.13 -8.98 5.12
N VAL A 52 12.66 -7.97 4.38
CA VAL A 52 13.00 -7.72 2.98
C VAL A 52 13.32 -6.24 2.81
N PRO A 53 14.32 -5.85 2.00
CA PRO A 53 14.56 -4.44 1.68
C PRO A 53 13.37 -3.84 0.92
N SER A 54 12.97 -2.62 1.29
CA SER A 54 11.96 -1.87 0.53
C SER A 54 12.46 -1.59 -0.89
N PRO A 55 11.68 -1.88 -1.94
CA PRO A 55 12.03 -1.51 -3.31
C PRO A 55 11.86 0.00 -3.56
N TYR A 56 11.18 0.71 -2.66
CA TYR A 56 10.91 2.13 -2.77
C TYR A 56 11.90 2.94 -1.93
N LYS A 57 12.36 4.06 -2.49
CA LYS A 57 13.21 5.03 -1.80
C LYS A 57 12.41 5.74 -0.70
N ARG A 58 13.09 6.11 0.38
CA ARG A 58 12.55 6.99 1.42
C ARG A 58 12.46 8.42 0.92
#